data_AF-A0A5E4WCR1-F1
#
_entry.id   AF-A0A5E4WCR1-F1
#
_cell.length_a   1.000
_cell.length_b   1.000
_cell.length_c   1.000
_cell.angle_alpha   90.00
_cell.angle_beta   90.00
_cell.angle_gamma   90.00
#
_symmetry.space_group_name_H-M   'P 1'
#
loop_
_entity.id
_entity.type
_entity.pdbx_description
1 polymer ?
#
loop_
_entity_poly.entity_id
_entity_poly.type
_entity_poly.pdbx_seq_one_letter_code
_entity_poly.pdbx_strand_id
1 'polypeptide(L)'
;MPMLRLPAAERQGFAAGFRIISPLLPAIFSWGLVTGVAMSKSILTVPQAIGMSLMLYAGSAQLASLPLFAAGMPLWTILLTVGIVNLRFVIFSAALQPHFSYLSLPRRIVLGYVNGDLGFVMFMNQNFASGYVPGKEGTYYGITISNWAVWHVSSILGIMLGALVPDSWGLGFAGTLALIPMMVHTITSRSTMLTVALASVIGLLAFDLPYRLNLVLGVFGALAAGMVCDELTARHAKRLALASPKAAANDDSAHVGARDDAQESVKNRATGERRS
;
A
#
# COMPACT_ATOMS: atom_id res chain seq x y z
N MET A 1 7.99 -21.64 32.17
CA MET A 1 7.67 -21.27 30.76
C MET A 1 8.81 -20.43 30.20
N PRO A 2 9.70 -20.97 29.35
CA PRO A 2 10.75 -20.17 28.72
C PRO A 2 10.12 -19.35 27.59
N MET A 3 9.62 -18.16 27.93
CA MET A 3 9.04 -17.23 26.96
C MET A 3 10.15 -16.54 26.15
N LEU A 4 9.98 -16.57 24.82
CA LEU A 4 10.41 -15.54 23.87
C LEU A 4 11.87 -15.07 23.91
N ARG A 5 12.82 -15.97 23.63
CA ARG A 5 14.01 -15.55 22.87
C ARG A 5 13.81 -15.98 21.43
N LEU A 6 13.20 -15.10 20.63
CA LEU A 6 13.21 -15.24 19.18
C LEU A 6 14.66 -15.53 18.73
N PRO A 7 14.92 -16.54 17.88
CA PRO A 7 16.25 -16.81 17.36
C PRO A 7 16.89 -15.53 16.78
N ALA A 8 18.22 -15.43 16.78
CA ALA A 8 18.91 -14.22 16.31
C ALA A 8 18.48 -13.82 14.88
N ALA A 9 18.28 -14.81 14.01
CA ALA A 9 17.76 -14.63 12.66
C ALA A 9 16.37 -13.97 12.64
N GLU A 10 15.46 -14.36 13.53
CA GLU A 10 14.11 -13.76 13.61
C GLU A 10 14.13 -12.33 14.14
N ARG A 11 15.04 -12.01 15.08
CA ARG A 11 15.19 -10.63 15.56
C ARG A 11 15.76 -9.71 14.47
N GLN A 12 16.74 -10.20 13.71
CA GLN A 12 17.27 -9.49 12.55
C GLN A 12 16.21 -9.35 11.46
N GLY A 13 15.44 -10.42 11.23
CA GLY A 13 14.29 -10.44 10.33
C GLY A 13 13.27 -9.36 10.71
N PHE A 14 12.91 -9.24 11.99
CA PHE A 14 11.98 -8.22 12.47
C PHE A 14 12.48 -6.80 12.19
N ALA A 15 13.74 -6.51 12.49
CA ALA A 15 14.33 -5.20 12.20
C ALA A 15 14.36 -4.91 10.68
N ALA A 16 14.62 -5.92 9.85
CA ALA A 16 14.53 -5.80 8.40
C ALA A 16 13.08 -5.53 7.95
N GLY A 17 12.11 -6.24 8.50
CA GLY A 17 10.69 -6.05 8.24
C GLY A 17 10.21 -4.64 8.56
N PHE A 18 10.61 -4.10 9.71
CA PHE A 18 10.34 -2.71 10.08
C PHE A 18 10.91 -1.72 9.07
N ARG A 19 12.16 -1.92 8.62
CA ARG A 19 12.78 -1.05 7.61
C ARG A 19 12.03 -1.09 6.28
N ILE A 20 11.55 -2.27 5.87
CA ILE A 20 10.78 -2.45 4.63
C ILE A 20 9.49 -1.62 4.67
N ILE A 21 8.73 -1.67 5.77
CA ILE A 21 7.44 -0.97 5.87
C ILE A 21 7.58 0.51 6.26
N SER A 22 8.71 0.91 6.87
CA SER A 22 8.92 2.26 7.41
C SER A 22 8.58 3.43 6.47
N PRO A 23 8.90 3.39 5.15
CA PRO A 23 8.56 4.50 4.25
C PRO A 23 7.05 4.67 4.05
N LEU A 24 6.27 3.61 4.27
CA LEU A 24 4.82 3.58 4.11
C LEU A 24 4.07 3.93 5.41
N LEU A 25 4.75 3.92 6.57
CA LEU A 25 4.10 4.20 7.85
C LEU A 25 3.44 5.58 7.93
N PRO A 26 4.00 6.68 7.37
CA PRO A 26 3.30 7.96 7.31
C PRO A 26 1.98 7.88 6.52
N ALA A 27 1.95 7.10 5.43
CA ALA A 27 0.73 6.86 4.65
C ALA A 27 -0.35 6.18 5.48
N ILE A 28 0.07 5.11 6.17
CA ILE A 28 -0.79 4.31 7.05
C ILE A 28 -1.30 5.16 8.20
N PHE A 29 -0.45 6.01 8.79
CA PHE A 29 -0.83 6.93 9.85
C PHE A 29 -1.91 7.90 9.37
N SER A 30 -1.71 8.55 8.22
CA SER A 30 -2.71 9.45 7.65
C SER A 30 -4.01 8.69 7.38
N TRP A 31 -3.95 7.52 6.75
CA TRP A 31 -5.16 6.74 6.43
C TRP A 31 -5.92 6.29 7.68
N GLY A 32 -5.23 5.82 8.71
CA GLY A 32 -5.83 5.43 9.99
C GLY A 32 -6.45 6.63 10.71
N LEU A 33 -5.74 7.76 10.78
CA LEU A 33 -6.25 9.00 11.38
C LEU A 33 -7.59 9.42 10.78
N VAL A 34 -7.66 9.41 9.46
CA VAL A 34 -8.83 9.81 8.66
C VAL A 34 -9.99 8.88 8.88
N THR A 35 -9.72 7.57 8.89
CA THR A 35 -10.72 6.56 9.19
C THR A 35 -11.24 6.71 10.63
N GLY A 36 -10.35 7.04 11.58
CA GLY A 36 -10.71 7.33 12.96
C GLY A 36 -11.65 8.52 13.11
N VAL A 37 -11.35 9.64 12.45
CA VAL A 37 -12.22 10.83 12.43
C VAL A 37 -13.58 10.47 11.83
N ALA A 38 -13.60 9.75 10.71
CA ALA A 38 -14.84 9.31 10.08
C ALA A 38 -15.70 8.45 11.02
N MET A 39 -15.09 7.51 11.75
CA MET A 39 -15.80 6.71 12.75
C MET A 39 -16.37 7.56 13.89
N SER A 40 -15.63 8.54 14.41
CA SER A 40 -16.12 9.43 15.47
C SER A 40 -17.32 10.29 15.08
N LYS A 41 -17.49 10.52 13.77
CA LYS A 41 -18.60 11.30 13.21
C LYS A 41 -19.73 10.45 12.68
N SER A 42 -19.62 9.14 12.80
CA SER A 42 -20.73 8.23 12.53
C SER A 42 -21.69 8.16 13.73
N ILE A 43 -22.71 7.31 13.65
CA ILE A 43 -23.64 7.04 14.76
C ILE A 43 -23.01 6.25 15.92
N LEU A 44 -21.75 5.82 15.77
CA LEU A 44 -21.06 5.01 16.77
C LEU A 44 -20.62 5.86 17.96
N THR A 45 -20.77 5.31 19.16
CA THR A 45 -20.11 5.84 20.37
C THR A 45 -18.59 5.64 20.29
N VAL A 46 -17.83 6.43 21.04
CA VAL A 46 -16.36 6.32 21.09
C VAL A 46 -15.87 4.90 21.41
N PRO A 47 -16.41 4.18 22.42
CA PRO A 47 -16.02 2.79 22.68
C PRO A 47 -16.36 1.85 21.53
N GLN A 48 -17.49 2.05 20.84
CA GLN A 48 -17.86 1.26 19.67
C GLN A 48 -16.91 1.50 18.50
N ALA A 49 -16.51 2.75 18.25
CA ALA A 49 -15.54 3.10 17.22
C ALA A 49 -14.16 2.47 17.50
N ILE A 50 -13.70 2.50 18.75
CA ILE A 50 -12.43 1.84 19.16
C ILE A 50 -12.55 0.32 19.00
N GLY A 51 -13.65 -0.27 19.48
CA GLY A 51 -13.90 -1.71 19.34
C GLY A 51 -13.94 -2.15 17.88
N MET A 52 -14.59 -1.37 17.03
CA MET A 52 -14.61 -1.58 15.58
C MET A 52 -13.21 -1.46 14.98
N SER A 53 -12.40 -0.48 15.39
CA SER A 53 -11.02 -0.35 14.93
C SER A 53 -10.21 -1.62 15.22
N LEU A 54 -10.27 -2.12 16.46
CA LEU A 54 -9.50 -3.26 16.96
C LEU A 54 -9.99 -4.60 16.41
N MET A 55 -11.31 -4.83 16.36
CA MET A 55 -11.86 -6.11 15.92
C MET A 55 -11.89 -6.23 14.41
N LEU A 56 -12.18 -5.13 13.70
CA LEU A 56 -12.25 -5.09 12.24
C LEU A 56 -11.03 -4.36 11.69
N TYR A 57 -9.87 -5.01 11.70
CA TYR A 57 -8.63 -4.46 11.14
C TYR A 57 -8.68 -4.40 9.59
N ALA A 58 -9.55 -3.56 9.05
CA ALA A 58 -9.80 -3.40 7.61
C ALA A 58 -10.42 -2.03 7.32
N GLY A 59 -9.60 -1.02 7.01
CA GLY A 59 -10.06 0.36 6.80
C GLY A 59 -11.15 0.54 5.74
N SER A 60 -11.03 -0.17 4.61
CA SER A 60 -12.05 -0.13 3.55
C SER A 60 -13.41 -0.66 4.02
N ALA A 61 -13.42 -1.78 4.77
CA ALA A 61 -14.63 -2.34 5.33
C ALA A 61 -15.23 -1.43 6.42
N GLN A 62 -14.38 -0.78 7.21
CA GLN A 62 -14.83 0.19 8.20
C GLN A 62 -15.58 1.33 7.52
N LEU A 63 -14.95 2.02 6.57
CA LEU A 63 -15.57 3.13 5.84
C LEU A 63 -16.80 2.72 5.03
N ALA A 64 -16.83 1.51 4.46
CA ALA A 64 -18.00 1.00 3.73
C ALA A 64 -19.20 0.74 4.65
N SER A 65 -18.96 0.39 5.91
CA SER A 65 -20.04 0.09 6.87
C SER A 65 -20.63 1.33 7.55
N LEU A 66 -19.89 2.44 7.68
CA LEU A 66 -20.38 3.64 8.37
C LEU A 66 -21.66 4.23 7.75
N PRO A 67 -21.79 4.38 6.42
CA PRO A 67 -23.04 4.84 5.81
C PRO A 67 -24.22 3.89 6.04
N LEU A 68 -23.96 2.58 6.10
CA LEU A 68 -24.99 1.57 6.35
C LEU A 68 -25.50 1.64 7.79
N PHE A 69 -24.61 1.87 8.76
CA PHE A 69 -25.00 2.16 10.14
C PHE A 69 -25.83 3.44 10.22
N ALA A 70 -25.40 4.52 9.55
CA ALA A 70 -26.12 5.79 9.54
C ALA A 70 -27.52 5.67 8.87
N ALA A 71 -27.65 4.82 7.86
CA ALA A 71 -28.92 4.53 7.19
C ALA A 71 -29.82 3.56 7.98
N GLY A 72 -29.39 3.05 9.14
CA GLY A 72 -30.17 2.11 9.95
C GLY A 72 -30.37 0.75 9.26
N MET A 73 -29.46 0.34 8.37
CA MET A 73 -29.57 -0.91 7.65
C MET A 73 -29.47 -2.12 8.61
N PRO A 74 -30.18 -3.22 8.34
CA PRO A 74 -30.12 -4.40 9.19
C PRO A 74 -28.71 -5.00 9.23
N LEU A 75 -28.35 -5.56 10.40
CA LEU A 75 -27.00 -6.02 10.70
C LEU A 75 -26.45 -7.02 9.67
N TRP A 76 -27.30 -7.91 9.14
CA TRP A 76 -26.87 -8.90 8.14
C TRP A 76 -26.39 -8.24 6.84
N THR A 77 -26.96 -7.10 6.42
CA THR A 77 -26.52 -6.35 5.23
C THR A 77 -25.16 -5.72 5.46
N ILE A 78 -24.92 -5.22 6.67
CA ILE A 78 -23.63 -4.66 7.08
C ILE A 78 -22.58 -5.76 7.09
N LEU A 79 -22.87 -6.91 7.72
CA LEU A 79 -21.98 -8.06 7.77
C LEU A 79 -21.68 -8.62 6.37
N LEU A 80 -22.68 -8.68 5.49
CA LEU A 80 -22.49 -9.11 4.10
C LEU A 80 -21.57 -8.14 3.34
N THR A 81 -21.78 -6.83 3.48
CA THR A 81 -20.92 -5.81 2.84
C THR A 81 -19.49 -5.92 3.35
N VAL A 82 -19.30 -5.99 4.67
CA VAL A 82 -17.99 -6.17 5.30
C VAL A 82 -17.34 -7.48 4.85
N GLY A 83 -18.10 -8.57 4.78
CA GLY A 83 -17.64 -9.88 4.32
C GLY A 83 -17.15 -9.85 2.87
N ILE A 84 -17.95 -9.27 1.97
CA ILE A 84 -17.62 -9.12 0.54
C ILE A 84 -16.34 -8.30 0.36
N VAL A 85 -16.25 -7.13 1.00
CA VAL A 85 -15.06 -6.26 0.93
C VAL A 85 -13.81 -6.99 1.45
N ASN A 86 -13.98 -7.87 2.44
CA ASN A 86 -12.87 -8.60 3.07
C ASN A 86 -12.53 -9.94 2.42
N LEU A 87 -13.24 -10.39 1.37
CA LEU A 87 -12.89 -11.62 0.64
C LEU A 87 -11.44 -11.62 0.14
N ARG A 88 -10.85 -10.44 -0.08
CA ARG A 88 -9.41 -10.27 -0.38
C ARG A 88 -8.49 -10.96 0.63
N PHE A 89 -8.86 -11.00 1.92
CA PHE A 89 -8.06 -11.67 2.94
C PHE A 89 -8.07 -13.20 2.82
N VAL A 90 -9.10 -13.78 2.19
CA VAL A 90 -9.11 -15.20 1.83
C VAL A 90 -8.04 -15.48 0.78
N ILE A 91 -7.96 -14.62 -0.25
CA ILE A 91 -6.95 -14.72 -1.30
C ILE A 91 -5.54 -14.54 -0.70
N PHE A 92 -5.35 -13.54 0.16
CA PHE A 92 -4.06 -13.32 0.83
C PHE A 92 -3.68 -14.50 1.72
N SER A 93 -4.64 -15.09 2.45
CA SER A 93 -4.40 -16.26 3.29
C SER A 93 -4.00 -17.48 2.47
N ALA A 94 -4.63 -17.69 1.30
CA ALA A 94 -4.26 -18.76 0.37
C ALA A 94 -2.84 -18.56 -0.17
N ALA A 95 -2.47 -17.32 -0.53
CA ALA A 95 -1.12 -16.99 -1.00
C ALA A 95 -0.06 -17.11 0.11
N LEU A 96 -0.41 -16.83 1.37
CA LEU A 96 0.50 -16.99 2.52
C LEU A 96 0.59 -18.44 3.02
N GLN A 97 -0.35 -19.31 2.64
CA GLN A 97 -0.40 -20.70 3.10
C GLN A 97 0.92 -21.46 2.87
N PRO A 98 1.58 -21.40 1.69
CA PRO A 98 2.82 -22.13 1.45
C PRO A 98 4.00 -21.64 2.30
N HIS A 99 3.91 -20.43 2.86
CA HIS A 99 4.96 -19.83 3.67
C HIS A 99 4.81 -20.12 5.16
N PHE A 100 3.60 -20.42 5.64
CA PHE A 100 3.31 -20.55 7.08
C PHE A 100 2.53 -21.83 7.45
N SER A 101 2.35 -22.76 6.50
CA SER A 101 1.66 -24.04 6.71
C SER A 101 2.33 -24.98 7.71
N TYR A 102 3.58 -24.72 8.09
CA TYR A 102 4.29 -25.49 9.13
C TYR A 102 4.00 -25.00 10.56
N LEU A 103 3.32 -23.85 10.72
CA LEU A 103 3.01 -23.27 12.03
C LEU A 103 1.77 -23.91 12.67
N SER A 104 1.58 -23.80 13.99
CA SER A 104 0.34 -24.25 14.63
C SER A 104 -0.85 -23.34 14.27
N LEU A 105 -2.07 -23.88 14.31
CA LEU A 105 -3.28 -23.13 13.96
C LEU A 105 -3.44 -21.80 14.73
N PRO A 106 -3.23 -21.72 16.06
CA PRO A 106 -3.34 -20.45 16.78
C PRO A 106 -2.37 -19.38 16.26
N ARG A 107 -1.14 -19.79 15.90
CA ARG A 107 -0.14 -18.87 15.33
C ARG A 107 -0.58 -18.36 13.96
N ARG A 108 -1.16 -19.23 13.13
CA ARG A 108 -1.70 -18.84 11.82
C ARG A 108 -2.88 -17.87 11.95
N ILE A 109 -3.74 -18.05 12.95
CA ILE A 109 -4.85 -17.12 13.23
C ILE A 109 -4.30 -15.74 13.59
N VAL A 110 -3.31 -15.67 14.49
CA VAL A 110 -2.67 -14.39 14.87
C VAL A 110 -2.00 -13.73 13.66
N LEU A 111 -1.27 -14.50 12.84
CA LEU A 111 -0.63 -14.01 11.61
C LEU A 111 -1.66 -13.48 10.61
N GLY A 112 -2.82 -14.12 10.51
CA GLY A 112 -3.93 -13.68 9.67
C GLY A 112 -4.58 -12.40 10.17
N TYR A 113 -4.79 -12.28 11.49
CA TYR A 113 -5.37 -11.08 12.09
C TYR A 113 -4.49 -9.84 11.88
N VAL A 114 -3.17 -9.94 12.07
CA VAL A 114 -2.26 -8.79 11.86
C VAL A 114 -1.96 -8.54 10.38
N ASN A 115 -2.45 -9.38 9.46
CA ASN A 115 -2.22 -9.21 8.04
C ASN A 115 -3.06 -8.05 7.50
N GLY A 116 -2.42 -7.17 6.75
CA GLY A 116 -3.07 -6.07 6.03
C GLY A 116 -2.62 -6.04 4.58
N ASP A 117 -3.28 -5.24 3.73
CA ASP A 117 -2.97 -5.17 2.29
C ASP A 117 -1.48 -4.87 2.03
N LEU A 118 -0.96 -3.80 2.65
CA LEU A 118 0.44 -3.41 2.51
C LEU A 118 1.38 -4.43 3.14
N GLY A 119 0.98 -5.03 4.26
CA GLY A 119 1.79 -6.04 4.93
C GLY A 119 1.99 -7.29 4.05
N PHE A 120 0.90 -7.76 3.44
CA PHE A 120 0.91 -8.85 2.48
C PHE A 120 1.80 -8.53 1.28
N VAL A 121 1.57 -7.40 0.61
CA VAL A 121 2.33 -7.03 -0.60
C VAL A 121 3.82 -6.86 -0.29
N MET A 122 4.16 -6.14 0.79
CA MET A 122 5.57 -5.91 1.16
C MET A 122 6.29 -7.22 1.51
N PHE A 123 5.59 -8.17 2.14
CA PHE A 123 6.14 -9.49 2.43
C PHE A 123 6.33 -10.32 1.16
N MET A 124 5.32 -10.39 0.28
CA MET A 124 5.41 -11.14 -0.96
C MET A 124 6.52 -10.61 -1.88
N ASN A 125 6.75 -9.29 -1.89
CA ASN A 125 7.85 -8.66 -2.64
C ASN A 125 9.25 -9.07 -2.15
N GLN A 126 9.38 -9.67 -0.96
CA GLN A 126 10.65 -10.24 -0.49
C GLN A 126 11.00 -11.56 -1.18
N ASN A 127 10.07 -12.16 -1.94
CA ASN A 127 10.28 -13.38 -2.73
C ASN A 127 10.90 -14.55 -1.95
N PHE A 128 10.49 -14.74 -0.69
CA PHE A 128 10.98 -15.86 0.09
C PHE A 128 10.51 -17.20 -0.52
N ALA A 129 11.37 -18.23 -0.47
CA ALA A 129 10.99 -19.60 -0.81
C ALA A 129 9.80 -20.10 0.05
N SER A 130 9.02 -21.06 -0.45
CA SER A 130 7.99 -21.73 0.37
C SER A 130 8.62 -22.55 1.52
N GLY A 131 7.85 -22.81 2.57
CA GLY A 131 8.31 -23.54 3.76
C GLY A 131 9.11 -22.69 4.76
N TYR A 132 9.84 -23.34 5.66
CA TYR A 132 10.61 -22.66 6.70
C TYR A 132 11.89 -22.03 6.13
N VAL A 133 12.11 -20.75 6.43
CA VAL A 133 13.36 -20.03 6.15
C VAL A 133 13.72 -19.19 7.38
N PRO A 134 14.95 -19.28 7.90
CA PRO A 134 15.37 -18.48 9.05
C PRO A 134 15.18 -16.98 8.81
N GLY A 135 14.54 -16.29 9.76
CA GLY A 135 14.31 -14.84 9.70
C GLY A 135 13.03 -14.41 8.97
N LYS A 136 12.39 -15.31 8.22
CA LYS A 136 11.16 -15.02 7.46
C LYS A 136 9.99 -14.61 8.35
N GLU A 137 9.77 -15.35 9.44
CA GLU A 137 8.67 -15.06 10.37
C GLU A 137 8.89 -13.71 11.04
N GLY A 138 10.12 -13.43 11.46
CA GLY A 138 10.57 -12.16 12.00
C GLY A 138 10.31 -11.04 11.02
N THR A 139 10.71 -11.17 9.75
CA THR A 139 10.44 -10.17 8.72
C THR A 139 8.94 -9.94 8.52
N TYR A 140 8.14 -11.00 8.46
CA TYR A 140 6.69 -10.86 8.39
C TYR A 140 6.13 -10.09 9.59
N TYR A 141 6.48 -10.48 10.82
CA TYR A 141 6.04 -9.77 12.02
C TYR A 141 6.52 -8.32 12.07
N GLY A 142 7.75 -8.04 11.63
CA GLY A 142 8.28 -6.67 11.56
C GLY A 142 7.49 -5.80 10.60
N ILE A 143 7.03 -6.35 9.47
CA ILE A 143 6.19 -5.63 8.52
C ILE A 143 4.77 -5.44 9.12
N THR A 144 4.13 -6.54 9.52
CA THR A 144 2.71 -6.52 9.87
C THR A 144 2.41 -5.88 11.21
N ILE A 145 3.21 -6.13 12.25
CA ILE A 145 2.99 -5.54 13.58
C ILE A 145 3.24 -4.04 13.53
N SER A 146 4.24 -3.57 12.80
CA SER A 146 4.49 -2.13 12.66
C SER A 146 3.37 -1.42 11.91
N ASN A 147 2.85 -2.03 10.83
CA ASN A 147 1.66 -1.54 10.13
C ASN A 147 0.42 -1.52 11.06
N TRP A 148 0.16 -2.62 11.78
CA TRP A 148 -0.94 -2.76 12.73
C TRP A 148 -0.86 -1.71 13.85
N ALA A 149 0.32 -1.51 14.45
CA ALA A 149 0.52 -0.56 15.54
C ALA A 149 0.25 0.87 15.08
N VAL A 150 0.84 1.29 13.94
CA VAL A 150 0.63 2.63 13.39
C VAL A 150 -0.83 2.86 13.02
N TRP A 151 -1.50 1.84 12.45
CA TRP A 151 -2.93 1.90 12.14
C TRP A 151 -3.79 2.16 13.37
N HIS A 152 -3.62 1.39 14.45
CA HIS A 152 -4.47 1.56 15.63
C HIS A 152 -4.15 2.85 16.38
N VAL A 153 -2.87 3.21 16.52
CA VAL A 153 -2.49 4.47 17.16
C VAL A 153 -3.10 5.65 16.41
N SER A 154 -2.93 5.71 15.08
CA SER A 154 -3.50 6.78 14.29
C SER A 154 -5.04 6.77 14.28
N SER A 155 -5.67 5.61 14.15
CA SER A 155 -7.13 5.50 14.17
C SER A 155 -7.73 5.95 15.51
N ILE A 156 -7.14 5.54 16.63
CA ILE A 156 -7.59 5.95 17.96
C ILE A 156 -7.38 7.46 18.14
N LEU A 157 -6.22 8.00 17.73
CA LEU A 157 -6.00 9.44 17.73
C LEU A 157 -7.05 10.17 16.89
N GLY A 158 -7.40 9.63 15.71
CA GLY A 158 -8.44 10.16 14.85
C GLY A 158 -9.82 10.16 15.51
N ILE A 159 -10.17 9.08 16.21
CA ILE A 159 -11.42 8.99 16.96
C ILE A 159 -11.47 10.06 18.07
N MET A 160 -10.38 10.21 18.83
CA MET A 160 -10.31 11.19 19.92
C MET A 160 -10.35 12.63 19.39
N LEU A 161 -9.58 12.93 18.35
CA LEU A 161 -9.54 14.27 17.75
C LEU A 161 -10.86 14.63 17.08
N GLY A 162 -11.50 13.67 16.40
CA GLY A 162 -12.81 13.88 15.79
C GLY A 162 -13.93 14.11 16.82
N ALA A 163 -13.82 13.52 18.02
CA ALA A 163 -14.74 13.79 19.12
C ALA A 163 -14.62 15.23 19.67
N LEU A 164 -13.46 15.88 19.52
CA LEU A 164 -13.27 17.30 19.90
C LEU A 164 -13.88 18.28 18.89
N VAL A 165 -14.14 17.84 17.65
CA VAL A 165 -14.74 18.70 16.62
C VAL A 165 -16.22 18.92 16.94
N PRO A 166 -16.73 20.16 17.04
CA PRO A 166 -18.15 20.41 17.31
C PRO A 166 -19.05 19.79 16.24
N ASP A 167 -20.17 19.18 16.64
CA ASP A 167 -21.14 18.60 15.69
C ASP A 167 -21.82 19.68 14.82
N SER A 168 -21.79 20.95 15.26
CA SER A 168 -22.25 22.10 14.50
C SER A 168 -21.47 22.33 13.20
N TRP A 169 -20.26 21.78 13.07
CA TRP A 169 -19.47 21.87 11.85
C TRP A 169 -19.95 20.86 10.78
N GLY A 170 -20.79 19.89 11.17
CA GLY A 170 -21.40 18.91 10.28
C GLY A 170 -20.46 17.77 9.84
N LEU A 171 -21.06 16.61 9.56
CA LEU A 171 -20.38 15.40 9.08
C LEU A 171 -19.55 15.64 7.81
N GLY A 172 -20.04 16.50 6.91
CA GLY A 172 -19.38 16.83 5.65
C GLY A 172 -18.04 17.56 5.85
N PHE A 173 -17.95 18.46 6.82
CA PHE A 173 -16.72 19.21 7.11
C PHE A 173 -15.66 18.31 7.77
N ALA A 174 -16.07 17.50 8.75
CA ALA A 174 -15.17 16.56 9.40
C ALA A 174 -14.66 15.46 8.45
N GLY A 175 -15.52 14.93 7.59
CA GLY A 175 -15.12 14.01 6.52
C GLY A 175 -14.14 14.67 5.52
N THR A 176 -14.33 15.95 5.21
CA THR A 176 -13.42 16.71 4.33
C THR A 176 -12.06 16.94 4.99
N LEU A 177 -12.03 17.34 6.27
CA LEU A 177 -10.79 17.50 7.05
C LEU A 177 -10.03 16.19 7.21
N ALA A 178 -10.74 15.06 7.23
CA ALA A 178 -10.13 13.75 7.19
C ALA A 178 -9.57 13.45 5.78
N LEU A 179 -10.32 13.68 4.70
CA LEU A 179 -9.84 13.34 3.36
C LEU A 179 -8.65 14.22 2.86
N ILE A 180 -8.50 15.45 3.35
CA ILE A 180 -7.41 16.36 2.95
C ILE A 180 -6.01 15.80 3.27
N PRO A 181 -5.66 15.42 4.51
CA PRO A 181 -4.37 14.80 4.82
C PRO A 181 -4.07 13.54 4.01
N MET A 182 -5.08 12.69 3.77
CA MET A 182 -4.92 11.52 2.90
C MET A 182 -4.56 11.93 1.48
N MET A 183 -5.31 12.89 0.92
CA MET A 183 -5.06 13.41 -0.43
C MET A 183 -3.65 14.00 -0.54
N VAL A 184 -3.23 14.83 0.42
CA VAL A 184 -1.88 15.40 0.47
C VAL A 184 -0.81 14.31 0.48
N HIS A 185 -1.00 13.23 1.25
CA HIS A 185 -0.05 12.13 1.29
C HIS A 185 0.03 11.36 -0.04
N THR A 186 -1.08 11.22 -0.76
CA THR A 186 -1.10 10.55 -2.06
C THR A 186 -0.40 11.36 -3.17
N ILE A 187 -0.13 12.65 -2.97
CA ILE A 187 0.60 13.49 -3.92
C ILE A 187 2.11 13.20 -3.79
N THR A 188 2.57 12.17 -4.50
CA THR A 188 3.98 11.74 -4.50
C THR A 188 4.77 12.23 -5.72
N SER A 189 4.09 12.78 -6.72
CA SER A 189 4.72 13.24 -7.98
C SER A 189 4.07 14.52 -8.51
N ARG A 190 4.80 15.24 -9.39
CA ARG A 190 4.26 16.41 -10.10
C ARG A 190 3.03 16.05 -10.96
N SER A 191 3.01 14.84 -11.52
CA SER A 191 1.86 14.31 -12.27
C SER A 191 0.63 14.17 -11.36
N THR A 192 0.80 13.52 -10.20
CA THR A 192 -0.28 13.36 -9.21
C THR A 192 -0.79 14.71 -8.70
N MET A 193 0.11 15.68 -8.48
CA MET A 193 -0.25 17.03 -8.06
C MET A 193 -1.10 17.76 -9.11
N LEU A 194 -0.73 17.67 -10.39
CA LEU A 194 -1.49 18.27 -11.50
C LEU A 194 -2.87 17.62 -11.64
N THR A 195 -2.94 16.30 -11.52
CA THR A 195 -4.19 15.53 -11.53
C THR A 195 -5.13 15.96 -10.40
N VAL A 196 -4.62 16.08 -9.17
CA VAL A 196 -5.40 16.55 -8.02
C VAL A 196 -5.85 18.01 -8.20
N ALA A 197 -4.97 18.88 -8.68
CA ALA A 197 -5.29 20.28 -8.92
C ALA A 197 -6.39 20.43 -9.98
N LEU A 198 -6.30 19.70 -11.09
CA LEU A 198 -7.31 19.75 -12.15
C LEU A 198 -8.65 19.19 -11.69
N ALA A 199 -8.64 18.05 -10.98
CA ALA A 199 -9.86 17.48 -10.40
C ALA A 199 -10.54 18.46 -9.45
N SER A 200 -9.75 19.19 -8.65
CA SER A 200 -10.25 20.21 -7.72
C SER A 200 -10.87 21.39 -8.46
N VAL A 201 -10.21 21.90 -9.51
CA VAL A 201 -10.75 23.00 -10.34
C VAL A 201 -12.04 22.59 -11.03
N ILE A 202 -12.08 21.40 -11.64
CA ILE A 202 -13.30 20.88 -12.28
C ILE A 202 -14.42 20.72 -11.26
N GLY A 203 -14.11 20.17 -10.08
CA GLY A 203 -15.09 20.01 -9.00
C GLY A 203 -15.68 21.33 -8.51
N LEU A 204 -14.87 22.41 -8.46
CA LEU A 204 -15.32 23.75 -8.09
C LEU A 204 -16.17 24.39 -9.19
N LEU A 205 -15.73 24.30 -10.45
CA LEU A 205 -16.47 24.87 -11.58
C LEU A 205 -17.80 24.15 -11.84
N ALA A 206 -17.86 22.86 -11.53
CA ALA A 206 -19.05 22.03 -11.70
C ALA A 206 -19.95 21.99 -10.46
N PHE A 207 -19.66 22.76 -9.40
CA PHE A 207 -20.28 22.60 -8.08
C PHE A 207 -21.81 22.68 -8.10
N ASP A 208 -22.39 23.58 -8.90
CA ASP A 208 -23.83 23.79 -8.99
C ASP A 208 -24.59 22.72 -9.81
N LEU A 209 -23.90 21.74 -10.39
CA LEU A 209 -24.57 20.68 -11.14
C LEU A 209 -25.33 19.71 -10.21
N PRO A 210 -26.59 19.35 -10.55
CA PRO A 210 -27.36 18.39 -9.78
C PRO A 210 -26.75 16.98 -9.82
N TYR A 211 -27.22 16.10 -8.93
CA TYR A 211 -26.82 14.69 -8.86
C TYR A 211 -25.34 14.42 -8.54
N ARG A 212 -24.61 15.37 -7.94
CA ARG A 212 -23.16 15.23 -7.63
C ARG A 212 -22.31 14.98 -8.89
N LEU A 213 -22.75 15.50 -10.04
CA LEU A 213 -22.03 15.37 -11.32
C LEU A 213 -20.63 15.98 -11.27
N ASN A 214 -20.42 16.97 -10.40
CA ASN A 214 -19.11 17.51 -10.09
C ASN A 214 -18.07 16.45 -9.71
N LEU A 215 -18.48 15.40 -8.97
CA LEU A 215 -17.59 14.29 -8.60
C LEU A 215 -17.23 13.45 -9.81
N VAL A 216 -18.22 13.11 -10.64
CA VAL A 216 -18.04 12.29 -11.85
C VAL A 216 -17.13 12.99 -12.84
N LEU A 217 -17.39 14.27 -13.12
CA LEU A 217 -16.56 15.10 -14.00
C LEU A 217 -15.15 15.28 -13.44
N GLY A 218 -15.01 15.44 -12.12
CA GLY A 218 -13.71 15.50 -11.45
C GLY A 218 -12.89 14.22 -11.67
N VAL A 219 -13.51 13.04 -11.55
CA VAL A 219 -12.84 11.75 -11.81
C VAL A 219 -12.43 11.61 -13.28
N PHE A 220 -13.32 11.92 -14.23
CA PHE A 220 -12.96 11.85 -15.66
C PHE A 220 -11.84 12.84 -16.02
N GLY A 221 -11.89 14.05 -15.48
CA GLY A 221 -10.84 15.05 -15.66
C GLY A 221 -9.50 14.62 -15.06
N ALA A 222 -9.53 14.02 -13.87
CA ALA A 222 -8.34 13.47 -13.23
C ALA A 222 -7.72 12.34 -14.07
N LEU A 223 -8.54 11.40 -14.54
CA LEU A 223 -8.09 10.29 -15.39
C LEU A 223 -7.49 10.80 -16.70
N ALA A 224 -8.15 11.74 -17.37
CA ALA A 224 -7.64 12.34 -18.60
C ALA A 224 -6.29 13.04 -18.38
N ALA A 225 -6.15 13.82 -17.31
CA ALA A 225 -4.90 14.49 -16.96
C ALA A 225 -3.77 13.53 -16.63
N GLY A 226 -4.06 12.48 -15.85
CA GLY A 226 -3.11 11.43 -15.52
C GLY A 226 -2.60 10.74 -16.80
N MET A 227 -3.51 10.31 -17.68
CA MET A 227 -3.15 9.67 -18.94
C MET A 227 -2.30 10.58 -19.85
N VAL A 228 -2.64 11.87 -19.94
CA VAL A 228 -1.87 12.83 -20.74
C VAL A 228 -0.47 13.07 -20.12
N CYS A 229 -0.37 13.19 -18.80
CA CYS A 229 0.92 13.36 -18.13
C CYS A 229 1.83 12.13 -18.29
N ASP A 230 1.27 10.94 -18.17
CA ASP A 230 2.01 9.69 -18.35
C ASP A 230 2.51 9.54 -19.80
N GLU A 231 1.65 9.86 -20.78
CA GLU A 231 2.01 9.85 -22.20
C GLU A 231 3.09 10.91 -22.53
N LEU A 232 2.99 12.12 -21.98
CA LEU A 232 4.01 13.16 -22.17
C LEU A 232 5.35 12.76 -21.53
N THR A 233 5.32 12.12 -20.36
CA THR A 233 6.52 11.63 -19.67
C THR A 233 7.18 10.50 -20.46
N ALA A 234 6.38 9.55 -21.00
CA ALA A 234 6.85 8.49 -21.88
C ALA A 234 7.47 9.03 -23.18
N ARG A 235 6.85 10.04 -23.80
CA ARG A 235 7.39 10.73 -24.99
C ARG A 235 8.70 11.45 -24.70
N HIS A 236 8.81 12.10 -23.54
CA HIS A 236 10.04 12.80 -23.16
C HIS A 236 11.20 11.82 -22.92
N ALA A 237 10.94 10.71 -22.22
CA ALA A 237 11.91 9.64 -22.02
C ALA A 237 12.39 9.04 -23.35
N LYS A 238 11.46 8.81 -24.29
CA LYS A 238 11.79 8.32 -25.64
C LYS A 238 12.62 9.32 -26.45
N ARG A 239 12.33 10.62 -26.35
CA ARG A 239 13.11 11.69 -27.01
C ARG A 239 14.53 11.83 -26.43
N LEU A 240 14.67 11.72 -25.11
CA LEU A 240 15.98 11.72 -24.44
C LEU A 240 16.83 10.50 -24.85
N ALA A 241 16.20 9.33 -24.97
CA ALA A 241 16.86 8.12 -25.47
C ALA A 241 17.33 8.26 -26.93
N LEU A 242 16.55 8.95 -27.78
CA LEU A 242 16.91 9.23 -29.17
C LEU A 242 17.96 10.36 -29.31
N ALA A 243 18.00 11.30 -28.36
CA ALA A 243 18.91 12.46 -28.38
C ALA A 243 20.31 12.16 -27.80
N SER A 244 20.50 11.02 -27.12
CA SER A 244 21.82 10.55 -26.65
C SER A 244 22.23 9.24 -27.35
N PRO A 245 22.73 9.28 -28.60
CA PRO A 245 23.25 8.09 -29.28
C PRO A 245 24.52 7.49 -28.63
N LYS A 246 25.19 8.25 -27.76
CA LYS A 246 26.50 7.89 -27.20
C LYS A 246 26.48 6.79 -26.13
N ALA A 247 25.33 6.46 -25.54
CA ALA A 247 25.23 5.36 -24.59
C ALA A 247 25.05 3.99 -25.29
N ALA A 248 24.29 3.95 -26.39
CA ALA A 248 24.09 2.72 -27.16
C ALA A 248 25.35 2.30 -27.94
N ALA A 249 26.11 3.27 -28.48
CA ALA A 249 27.37 2.98 -29.19
C ALA A 249 28.50 2.46 -28.28
N ASN A 250 28.49 2.81 -26.98
CA ASN A 250 29.48 2.32 -26.01
C ASN A 250 29.15 0.90 -25.49
N ASP A 251 27.87 0.51 -25.49
CA ASP A 251 27.46 -0.83 -25.07
C ASP A 251 27.68 -1.86 -26.20
N ASP A 252 27.38 -1.49 -27.46
CA ASP A 252 27.65 -2.34 -28.61
C ASP A 252 29.16 -2.48 -28.90
N SER A 253 29.96 -1.42 -28.75
CA SER A 253 31.42 -1.52 -28.96
C SER A 253 32.13 -2.31 -27.84
N ALA A 254 31.62 -2.25 -26.60
CA ALA A 254 32.12 -3.08 -25.50
C ALA A 254 31.74 -4.56 -25.68
N HIS A 255 30.54 -4.86 -26.21
CA HIS A 255 30.12 -6.22 -26.51
C HIS A 255 30.74 -6.82 -27.78
N VAL A 256 31.09 -6.01 -28.78
CA VAL A 256 31.81 -6.45 -29.98
C VAL A 256 33.31 -6.67 -29.68
N GLY A 257 33.96 -5.74 -28.96
CA GLY A 257 35.37 -5.90 -28.57
C GLY A 257 35.61 -7.13 -27.68
N ALA A 258 34.70 -7.40 -26.73
CA ALA A 258 34.80 -8.59 -25.87
C ALA A 258 34.56 -9.92 -26.61
N ARG A 259 33.86 -9.91 -27.76
CA ARG A 259 33.64 -11.10 -28.59
C ARG A 259 34.84 -11.39 -29.49
N ASP A 260 35.46 -10.36 -30.05
CA ASP A 260 36.67 -10.49 -30.86
C ASP A 260 37.87 -10.95 -30.01
N ASP A 261 38.05 -10.37 -28.81
CA ASP A 261 39.11 -10.78 -27.87
C ASP A 261 38.94 -12.24 -27.40
N ALA A 262 37.70 -12.69 -27.20
CA ALA A 262 37.39 -14.07 -26.84
C ALA A 262 37.64 -15.05 -28.00
N GLN A 263 37.34 -14.66 -29.24
CA GLN A 263 37.63 -15.47 -30.42
C GLN A 263 39.12 -15.55 -30.73
N GLU A 264 39.87 -14.47 -30.52
CA GLU A 264 41.32 -14.45 -30.73
C GLU A 264 42.08 -15.25 -29.66
N SER A 265 41.62 -15.19 -28.41
CA SER A 265 42.08 -16.04 -27.30
C SER A 265 41.88 -17.54 -27.57
N VAL A 266 40.69 -17.93 -28.06
CA VAL A 266 40.38 -19.33 -28.40
C VAL A 266 41.20 -19.80 -29.60
N LYS A 267 41.43 -18.94 -30.60
CA LYS A 267 42.23 -19.26 -31.78
C LYS A 267 43.71 -19.46 -31.43
N ASN A 268 44.28 -18.63 -30.55
CA ASN A 268 45.66 -18.76 -30.08
C ASN A 268 45.87 -19.98 -29.17
N ARG A 269 44.86 -20.39 -28.40
CA ARG A 269 44.93 -21.61 -27.59
C ARG A 269 44.92 -22.87 -28.45
N ALA A 270 44.14 -22.88 -29.53
CA ALA A 270 44.06 -23.99 -30.48
C ALA A 270 45.32 -24.14 -31.37
N THR A 271 46.06 -23.06 -31.63
CA THR A 271 47.35 -23.12 -32.36
C THR A 271 48.55 -23.40 -31.46
N GLY A 272 48.47 -23.08 -30.16
CA GLY A 272 49.52 -23.37 -29.18
C GLY A 272 49.68 -24.86 -28.87
N GLU A 273 48.59 -25.65 -28.89
CA GLU A 273 48.61 -27.09 -28.58
C GLU A 273 49.11 -27.99 -29.74
N ARG A 274 49.45 -27.42 -30.91
CA ARG A 274 50.07 -28.17 -32.03
C ARG A 274 51.60 -28.04 -32.11
N ARG A 275 52.25 -27.40 -31.13
CA ARG A 275 53.71 -27.17 -31.14
C ARG A 275 54.47 -27.68 -29.90
N SER A 276 53.90 -28.60 -29.14
CA SER A 276 54.59 -29.35 -28.08
C SER A 276 54.48 -30.84 -28.31
#